data_AF-A0AAN8E6V0-F1
#
_entry.id   AF-A0AAN8E6V0-F1
#
_cell.length_a   1.000
_cell.length_b   1.000
_cell.length_c   1.000
_cell.angle_alpha   90.00
_cell.angle_beta   90.00
_cell.angle_gamma   90.00
#
_symmetry.space_group_name_H-M   'P 1'
#
loop_
_entity.id
_entity.type
_entity.pdbx_description
1 polymer ?
#
loop_
_entity_poly.entity_id
_entity_poly.type
_entity_poly.pdbx_seq_one_letter_code
_entity_poly.pdbx_strand_id
1 'polypeptide(L)' 'MKQTGQDLISVTKALLRTSGDFSAALEHLLNPSSALGPLWCRSDDGLLLSGDPGVRQKLQEKYSEEGVAKRVAFLEVER' A
#
# COMPACT_ATOMS: atom_id res chain seq x y z
N MET A 1 -4.54 17.20 -2.38
CA MET A 1 -4.03 18.37 -3.13
C MET A 1 -4.10 19.62 -2.25
N LYS A 2 -5.24 20.33 -2.11
CA LYS A 2 -5.31 21.56 -1.28
C LYS A 2 -4.84 21.38 0.16
N GLN A 3 -5.28 20.30 0.82
CA GLN A 3 -4.94 20.01 2.21
C GLN A 3 -3.46 19.66 2.43
N THR A 4 -2.82 19.05 1.43
CA THR A 4 -1.44 18.53 1.55
C THR A 4 -0.40 19.40 0.86
N GLY A 5 -0.81 20.35 0.03
CA GLY A 5 0.08 21.11 -0.85
C GLY A 5 0.73 20.29 -1.97
N GLN A 6 0.41 19.00 -2.08
CA GLN A 6 1.01 18.06 -3.01
C GLN A 6 0.28 18.05 -4.37
N ASP A 7 1.02 17.77 -5.43
CA ASP A 7 0.47 17.62 -6.79
C ASP A 7 -0.42 16.36 -6.93
N LEU A 8 -1.15 16.31 -8.05
CA LEU A 8 -2.06 15.20 -8.34
C LEU A 8 -1.31 13.85 -8.37
N ILE A 9 -0.14 13.82 -9.00
CA ILE A 9 0.65 12.59 -9.18
C ILE A 9 1.05 12.01 -7.82
N SER A 10 1.52 12.86 -6.91
CA SER A 10 1.97 12.49 -5.57
C SER A 10 0.82 12.01 -4.70
N VAL A 11 -0.33 12.70 -4.77
CA VAL A 11 -1.55 12.28 -4.07
C VAL A 11 -2.04 10.93 -4.59
N THR A 12 -2.10 10.75 -5.91
CA THR A 12 -2.51 9.48 -6.51
C THR A 12 -1.55 8.35 -6.15
N LYS A 13 -0.23 8.60 -6.18
CA LYS A 13 0.77 7.61 -5.75
C LYS A 13 0.59 7.22 -4.28
N ALA A 14 0.34 8.18 -3.38
CA ALA A 14 0.11 7.87 -1.98
C ALA A 14 -1.10 6.93 -1.81
N LEU A 15 -2.24 7.26 -2.43
CA LEU A 15 -3.45 6.42 -2.40
C LEU A 15 -3.20 5.03 -2.97
N LEU A 16 -2.49 4.92 -4.09
CA LEU A 16 -2.16 3.62 -4.69
C LEU A 16 -1.25 2.78 -3.80
N ARG A 17 -0.32 3.40 -3.06
CA ARG A 17 0.64 2.69 -2.19
C ARG A 17 0.07 2.31 -0.82
N THR A 18 -1.05 2.90 -0.43
CA THR A 18 -1.79 2.59 0.81
C THR A 18 -3.04 1.76 0.57
N SER A 19 -3.21 1.18 -0.62
CA SER A 19 -4.39 0.39 -0.99
C SER A 19 -5.71 1.18 -0.83
N GLY A 20 -5.67 2.48 -1.13
CA GLY A 20 -6.82 3.38 -1.00
C GLY A 20 -7.12 3.83 0.42
N ASP A 21 -6.33 3.44 1.44
CA ASP A 21 -6.50 3.96 2.80
C ASP A 21 -6.20 5.47 2.80
N PHE A 22 -7.27 6.26 2.96
CA PHE A 22 -7.23 7.70 2.93
C PHE A 22 -6.44 8.28 4.11
N SER A 23 -6.63 7.74 5.31
CA SER A 23 -5.96 8.22 6.52
C SER A 23 -4.46 7.98 6.42
N ALA A 24 -4.05 6.78 6.00
CA ALA A 24 -2.63 6.46 5.79
C ALA A 24 -2.01 7.28 4.65
N ALA A 25 -2.74 7.50 3.55
CA ALA A 25 -2.25 8.32 2.44
C ALA A 25 -2.08 9.79 2.87
N LEU A 26 -3.06 10.33 3.60
CA LEU A 26 -3.02 11.71 4.10
C LEU A 26 -1.84 11.91 5.05
N GLU A 27 -1.67 11.01 6.00
CA GLU A 27 -0.57 11.08 6.98
C GLU A 27 0.79 10.91 6.29
N HIS A 28 0.93 10.04 5.28
CA HIS A 28 2.15 9.95 4.47
C HIS A 28 2.46 11.25 3.71
N LEU A 29 1.43 11.93 3.19
CA LEU A 29 1.59 13.17 2.42
C LEU A 29 1.93 14.38 3.31
N LEU A 30 1.43 14.40 4.55
CA LEU A 30 1.70 15.47 5.52
C LEU A 30 3.03 15.25 6.26
N ASN A 31 3.34 13.99 6.59
CA ASN A 31 4.47 13.61 7.42
C ASN A 31 5.29 12.49 6.75
N PRO A 32 6.06 12.78 5.68
CA PRO A 32 6.81 11.76 4.94
C PRO A 32 7.89 11.05 5.77
N SER A 33 8.32 11.64 6.89
CA SER A 33 9.26 11.05 7.86
C SER A 33 8.57 10.16 8.90
N SER A 34 7.23 10.13 8.94
CA SER A 34 6.46 9.31 9.87
C SER A 34 6.58 7.83 9.51
N ALA A 35 6.98 7.01 10.48
CA ALA A 35 7.09 5.57 10.31
C ALA A 35 5.70 4.91 10.44
N LEU A 36 4.83 5.12 9.45
CA LEU A 36 3.49 4.50 9.38
C LEU A 36 3.52 3.01 9.01
N GLY A 37 4.70 2.42 8.90
CA GLY A 37 4.91 1.09 8.36
C GLY A 37 5.26 1.11 6.87
N PRO A 38 5.47 -0.07 6.27
CA PRO A 38 5.87 -0.16 4.88
C PRO A 38 4.72 0.21 3.95
N LEU A 39 5.06 0.92 2.87
CA LEU A 39 4.15 1.20 1.77
C LEU A 39 4.27 0.11 0.70
N TRP A 40 3.18 -0.19 -0.01
CA TRP A 40 3.22 -1.09 -1.15
C TRP A 40 4.05 -0.50 -2.29
N CYS A 41 4.71 -1.36 -3.04
CA CYS A 41 5.37 -1.02 -4.29
C CYS A 41 5.10 -2.09 -5.35
N ARG A 42 5.46 -1.78 -6.61
CA ARG A 42 5.26 -2.68 -7.74
C ARG A 42 5.86 -4.08 -7.53
N SER A 43 7.01 -4.17 -6.86
CA SER A 43 7.64 -5.47 -6.60
C SER A 43 6.84 -6.29 -5.59
N ASP A 44 6.29 -5.66 -4.55
CA ASP A 44 5.42 -6.33 -3.59
C ASP A 44 4.13 -6.82 -4.26
N ASP A 45 3.56 -6.02 -5.17
CA ASP A 45 2.39 -6.43 -5.96
C ASP A 45 2.71 -7.63 -6.86
N GLY A 46 3.86 -7.63 -7.53
CA GLY A 46 4.29 -8.75 -8.36
C GLY A 46 4.50 -10.04 -7.55
N LEU A 47 5.05 -9.91 -6.33
CA LEU A 47 5.17 -11.02 -5.39
C LEU A 47 3.81 -11.53 -4.93
N LEU A 48 2.87 -10.63 -4.59
CA LEU A 48 1.53 -10.99 -4.17
C LEU A 48 0.77 -11.74 -5.27
N LEU A 49 0.91 -11.31 -6.52
CA LEU A 49 0.28 -11.90 -7.70
C LEU A 49 0.89 -13.23 -8.13
N SER A 50 2.09 -13.57 -7.65
CA SER A 50 2.75 -14.85 -8.02
C SER A 50 2.03 -16.09 -7.49
N GLY A 51 1.17 -15.94 -6.47
CA GLY A 51 0.46 -17.04 -5.83
C GLY A 51 1.34 -17.97 -4.97
N ASP A 52 2.64 -17.70 -4.85
CA ASP A 52 3.56 -18.52 -4.06
C ASP A 52 3.25 -18.43 -2.55
N PRO A 53 2.91 -19.55 -1.87
CA PRO A 53 2.60 -19.55 -0.44
C PRO A 53 3.74 -19.06 0.46
N GLY A 54 5.00 -19.36 0.10
CA GLY A 54 6.18 -18.91 0.86
C GLY A 54 6.44 -17.42 0.71
N VAL A 55 6.05 -16.84 -0.42
CA VAL A 55 6.06 -15.37 -0.63
C VAL A 55 4.95 -14.70 0.17
N ARG A 56 3.77 -15.32 0.24
CA ARG A 56 2.64 -14.78 1.02
C ARG A 56 2.99 -14.60 2.49
N GLN A 57 3.69 -15.56 3.10
CA GLN A 57 4.13 -15.44 4.49
C GLN A 57 5.05 -14.23 4.70
N LYS A 58 6.04 -14.01 3.82
CA LYS A 58 6.94 -12.85 3.88
C LYS A 58 6.21 -11.52 3.74
N LEU A 59 5.20 -11.47 2.87
CA LEU A 59 4.36 -10.28 2.72
C LEU A 59 3.51 -10.03 3.97
N GLN A 60 3.00 -11.08 4.63
CA GLN A 60 2.27 -10.94 5.89
C GLN A 60 3.19 -10.49 7.04
N GLU A 61 4.43 -10.93 7.10
CA GLU A 61 5.42 -10.42 8.07
C GLU A 61 5.68 -8.92 7.87
N LYS A 62 5.72 -8.46 6.62
CA LYS A 62 5.97 -7.05 6.27
C LYS A 62 4.73 -6.16 6.48
N TYR A 63 3.56 -6.62 6.05
CA TYR A 63 2.35 -5.78 5.95
C TYR A 63 1.22 -6.17 6.89
N SER A 64 1.40 -7.20 7.74
CA SER A 64 0.35 -7.93 8.46
C SER A 64 -0.59 -8.73 7.54
N GLU A 65 -1.30 -9.69 8.13
CA GLU A 65 -2.35 -10.44 7.43
C GLU A 65 -3.47 -9.52 6.90
N GLU A 66 -3.90 -8.55 7.71
CA GLU A 66 -4.93 -7.59 7.33
C GLU A 66 -4.47 -6.71 6.15
N GLY A 67 -3.22 -6.23 6.19
CA GLY A 67 -2.67 -5.40 5.11
C GLY A 67 -2.58 -6.16 3.78
N VAL A 68 -2.21 -7.44 3.81
CA VAL A 68 -2.23 -8.31 2.63
C VAL A 68 -3.65 -8.53 2.13
N ALA A 69 -4.63 -8.79 3.02
CA ALA A 69 -6.03 -8.97 2.63
C ALA A 69 -6.62 -7.71 1.97
N LYS A 70 -6.37 -6.53 2.56
CA LYS A 70 -6.73 -5.23 1.98
C LYS A 70 -6.11 -5.02 0.61
N ARG A 71 -4.83 -5.38 0.43
CA ARG A 71 -4.16 -5.24 -0.87
C ARG A 71 -4.76 -6.13 -1.94
N VAL A 72 -5.05 -7.39 -1.61
CA VAL A 72 -5.70 -8.33 -2.54
C VAL A 72 -7.05 -7.79 -3.02
N ALA A 73 -7.87 -7.29 -2.08
CA ALA A 73 -9.15 -6.68 -2.42
C ALA A 73 -8.98 -5.41 -3.28
N PHE A 74 -8.02 -4.55 -2.95
CA PHE A 74 -7.75 -3.31 -3.69
C PHE A 74 -7.29 -3.55 -5.13
N LEU A 75 -6.50 -4.59 -5.36
CA LEU A 75 -6.00 -4.94 -6.69
C LEU A 75 -7.01 -5.76 -7.51
N GLU A 76 -8.19 -6.07 -6.97
CA GLU A 76 -9.22 -6.91 -7.59
C GLU A 76 -8.67 -8.25 -8.10
N VAL A 77 -7.70 -8.83 -7.38
CA VAL A 77 -7.09 -10.11 -7.78
C VAL A 77 -8.10 -11.22 -7.53
N GLU A 78 -8.69 -11.76 -8.58
CA GLU A 78 -9.44 -13.02 -8.50
C GLU A 78 -8.50 -14.12 -8.00
N ARG A 79 -8.94 -14.86 -6.97
CA ARG A 79 -8.18 -15.95 -6.35
C ARG A 79 -8.18 -17.21 -7.21
#